data_AF-R9PRW5-F1
#
_entry.id   AF-R9PRW5-F1
#
_cell.length_a   1.000
_cell.length_b   1.000
_cell.length_c   1.000
_cell.angle_alpha   90.00
_cell.angle_beta   90.00
_cell.angle_gamma   90.00
#
_symmetry.space_group_name_H-M   'P 1'
#
loop_
_entity.id
_entity.type
_entity.pdbx_description
1 polymer ?
#
loop_
_entity_poly.entity_id
_entity_poly.type
_entity_poly.pdbx_seq_one_letter_code
_entity_poly.pdbx_strand_id
1 'polypeptide(L)'
;MQANANPIEQSKFNQTLLVDPFGQSYFFLPAQANTHDVPAEQVQNSIEKYNIDALLQNHSVSWGQQFDIDRLYQQVSNDYLAHHKSRQDKLSWLSRSIMSGEVSVFKGENFAPLPPTDAEGGIPVAASTAVGNSQRPAERPSKALGLGGYSNEFLEGSSANQAQPNFDINNEAIPIDKQASIDTMTKLAKSEGDSMQHIKARETVARDYLENNGFTKDQIHDALGSPDGTKDGGVDLTQPLEVISFPPPESMSQHVKSHGYPGNWFDPKSNQSPDSLGISGEGRTSKPFTVVKGTGLKSSAKPVKDNWTTPGVDVHCSGGGTQLLVNDEIKNKIIEINPKGI
;
A
#
# COMPACT_ATOMS: atom_id res chain seq x y z
N MET A 1 -25.73 -36.25 -5.67
CA MET A 1 -24.48 -35.88 -6.36
C MET A 1 -24.87 -35.38 -7.74
N GLN A 2 -24.96 -34.06 -7.94
CA GLN A 2 -25.15 -33.51 -9.29
C GLN A 2 -23.79 -33.52 -9.99
N ALA A 3 -23.71 -34.27 -11.08
CA ALA A 3 -22.59 -34.30 -11.98
C ALA A 3 -22.57 -33.02 -12.83
N ASN A 4 -21.39 -32.41 -12.96
CA ASN A 4 -21.07 -31.30 -13.87
C ASN A 4 -21.76 -29.95 -13.64
N ALA A 5 -21.87 -29.50 -12.38
CA ALA A 5 -22.16 -28.09 -12.13
C ALA A 5 -20.88 -27.26 -12.34
N ASN A 6 -20.97 -26.14 -13.06
CA ASN A 6 -19.89 -25.17 -13.17
C ASN A 6 -19.48 -24.71 -11.76
N PRO A 7 -18.20 -24.82 -11.35
CA PRO A 7 -17.74 -24.42 -10.01
C PRO A 7 -18.17 -23.00 -9.60
N ILE A 8 -18.26 -22.08 -10.57
CA ILE A 8 -18.72 -20.71 -10.34
C ILE A 8 -20.21 -20.68 -9.98
N GLU A 9 -21.06 -21.39 -10.74
CA GLU A 9 -22.50 -21.47 -10.47
C GLU A 9 -22.78 -22.15 -9.14
N GLN A 10 -22.00 -23.19 -8.82
CA GLN A 10 -22.09 -23.88 -7.54
C GLN A 10 -21.70 -22.96 -6.37
N SER A 11 -20.63 -22.16 -6.53
CA SER A 11 -20.25 -21.16 -5.54
C SER A 11 -21.27 -20.03 -5.40
N LYS A 12 -21.92 -19.59 -6.49
CA LYS A 12 -23.04 -18.64 -6.44
C LYS A 12 -24.21 -19.23 -5.64
N PHE A 13 -24.62 -20.46 -5.96
CA PHE A 13 -25.72 -21.16 -5.28
C PHE A 13 -25.44 -21.38 -3.79
N ASN A 14 -24.22 -21.77 -3.44
CA ASN A 14 -23.82 -22.02 -2.04
C ASN A 14 -23.54 -20.74 -1.25
N GLN A 15 -23.56 -19.56 -1.87
CA GLN A 15 -23.15 -18.29 -1.27
C GLN A 15 -21.67 -18.30 -0.82
N THR A 16 -20.82 -19.00 -1.57
CA THR A 16 -19.37 -19.10 -1.32
C THR A 16 -18.55 -18.41 -2.41
N LEU A 17 -19.20 -17.81 -3.42
CA LEU A 17 -18.55 -16.91 -4.37
C LEU A 17 -18.26 -15.58 -3.68
N LEU A 18 -17.00 -15.20 -3.66
CA LEU A 18 -16.56 -13.92 -3.11
C LEU A 18 -16.39 -12.92 -4.26
N VAL A 19 -16.89 -11.70 -4.09
CA VAL A 19 -16.63 -10.59 -5.02
C VAL A 19 -15.96 -9.45 -4.26
N ASP A 20 -14.83 -8.99 -4.77
CA ASP A 20 -14.10 -7.87 -4.17
C ASP A 20 -14.74 -6.51 -4.50
N PRO A 21 -14.28 -5.40 -3.90
CA PRO A 21 -14.82 -4.08 -4.19
C PRO A 21 -14.72 -3.65 -5.66
N PHE A 22 -13.79 -4.22 -6.42
CA PHE A 22 -13.55 -3.92 -7.83
C PHE A 22 -14.35 -4.81 -8.78
N GLY A 23 -15.17 -5.72 -8.25
CA GLY A 23 -16.02 -6.60 -9.05
C GLY A 23 -15.34 -7.88 -9.53
N GLN A 24 -14.09 -8.13 -9.16
CA GLN A 24 -13.45 -9.40 -9.47
C GLN A 24 -13.96 -10.48 -8.52
N SER A 25 -14.39 -11.61 -9.10
CA SER A 25 -14.89 -12.75 -8.32
C SER A 25 -13.85 -13.84 -8.09
N TYR A 26 -14.02 -14.56 -6.99
CA TYR A 26 -13.14 -15.65 -6.55
C TYR A 26 -13.98 -16.82 -6.03
N PHE A 27 -13.58 -18.03 -6.38
CA PHE A 27 -14.16 -19.26 -5.84
C PHE A 27 -13.07 -20.18 -5.28
N PHE A 28 -13.49 -21.04 -4.35
CA PHE A 28 -12.60 -21.80 -3.47
C PHE A 28 -12.90 -23.28 -3.58
N LEU A 29 -11.85 -24.08 -3.77
CA LEU A 29 -11.94 -25.54 -3.83
C LEU A 29 -10.95 -26.17 -2.85
N PRO A 30 -11.32 -27.25 -2.15
CA PRO A 30 -10.36 -28.02 -1.35
C PRO A 30 -9.32 -28.66 -2.28
N ALA A 31 -8.08 -28.82 -1.81
CA ALA A 31 -6.96 -29.37 -2.60
C ALA A 31 -7.24 -30.76 -3.20
N GLN A 32 -8.18 -31.51 -2.62
CA GLN A 32 -8.57 -32.84 -3.06
C GLN A 32 -9.62 -32.83 -4.18
N ALA A 33 -10.19 -31.67 -4.53
CA ALA A 33 -11.09 -31.54 -5.67
C ALA A 33 -10.28 -31.65 -6.97
N ASN A 34 -10.78 -32.38 -7.97
CA ASN A 34 -10.15 -32.46 -9.29
C ASN A 34 -10.11 -31.06 -9.92
N THR A 35 -8.93 -30.45 -9.95
CA THR A 35 -8.69 -29.10 -10.51
C THR A 35 -8.40 -29.13 -12.02
N HIS A 36 -8.20 -30.31 -12.61
CA HIS A 36 -7.78 -30.48 -14.01
C HIS A 36 -8.76 -29.95 -15.05
N ASP A 37 -10.04 -29.77 -14.70
CA ASP A 37 -11.10 -29.33 -15.63
C ASP A 37 -11.66 -27.93 -15.28
N VAL A 38 -10.97 -27.14 -14.46
CA VAL A 38 -11.44 -25.80 -14.07
C VAL A 38 -10.89 -24.75 -15.05
N PRO A 39 -11.72 -24.09 -15.88
CA PRO A 39 -11.27 -23.10 -16.89
C PRO A 39 -11.03 -21.73 -16.25
N ALA A 40 -10.30 -21.66 -15.14
CA ALA A 40 -10.06 -20.45 -14.36
C ALA A 40 -8.59 -20.34 -13.93
N GLU A 41 -8.10 -19.10 -13.86
CA GLU A 41 -6.73 -18.82 -13.39
C GLU A 41 -6.63 -19.11 -11.89
N GLN A 42 -5.77 -20.06 -11.52
CA GLN A 42 -5.42 -20.31 -10.12
C GLN A 42 -4.49 -19.19 -9.65
N VAL A 43 -4.89 -18.51 -8.59
CA VAL A 43 -4.21 -17.30 -8.10
C VAL A 43 -3.53 -17.49 -6.75
N GLN A 44 -3.40 -18.75 -6.33
CA GLN A 44 -2.89 -19.10 -5.00
C GLN A 44 -1.50 -18.50 -4.72
N ASN A 45 -0.62 -18.51 -5.73
CA ASN A 45 0.76 -18.03 -5.60
C ASN A 45 0.89 -16.51 -5.74
N SER A 46 -0.20 -15.81 -6.10
CA SER A 46 -0.21 -14.36 -6.31
C SER A 46 -0.98 -13.59 -5.23
N ILE A 47 -1.54 -14.28 -4.23
CA ILE A 47 -2.32 -13.64 -3.16
C ILE A 47 -1.60 -13.82 -1.81
N GLU A 48 -1.16 -12.71 -1.22
CA GLU A 48 -0.55 -12.67 0.11
C GLU A 48 -1.59 -12.79 1.24
N LYS A 49 -1.17 -13.18 2.45
CA LYS A 49 -2.09 -13.35 3.60
C LYS A 49 -2.95 -12.12 3.88
N TYR A 50 -2.34 -10.93 3.82
CA TYR A 50 -3.05 -9.67 4.05
C TYR A 50 -4.17 -9.50 3.03
N ASN A 51 -3.87 -9.80 1.76
CA ASN A 51 -4.87 -9.78 0.70
C ASN A 51 -5.94 -10.83 0.93
N ILE A 52 -5.63 -12.04 1.42
CA ILE A 52 -6.64 -13.06 1.75
C ILE A 52 -7.52 -12.61 2.92
N ASP A 53 -6.92 -12.11 4.00
CA ASP A 53 -7.62 -11.62 5.18
C ASP A 53 -8.54 -10.44 4.80
N ALA A 54 -8.03 -9.49 4.02
CA ALA A 54 -8.78 -8.36 3.49
C ALA A 54 -9.88 -8.81 2.53
N LEU A 55 -9.62 -9.77 1.64
CA LEU A 55 -10.57 -10.32 0.70
C LEU A 55 -11.75 -10.97 1.45
N LEU A 56 -11.45 -11.87 2.40
CA LEU A 56 -12.46 -12.57 3.20
C LEU A 56 -13.27 -11.62 4.09
N GLN A 57 -12.66 -10.54 4.59
CA GLN A 57 -13.32 -9.56 5.48
C GLN A 57 -14.09 -8.47 4.74
N ASN A 58 -13.56 -7.96 3.62
CA ASN A 58 -14.03 -6.78 2.89
C ASN A 58 -14.67 -7.14 1.54
N HIS A 59 -15.44 -8.23 1.52
CA HIS A 59 -16.21 -8.62 0.34
C HIS A 59 -17.38 -7.65 0.11
N SER A 60 -17.70 -7.41 -1.17
CA SER A 60 -18.74 -6.48 -1.57
C SER A 60 -20.05 -7.20 -1.88
N VAL A 61 -21.12 -6.83 -1.16
CA VAL A 61 -22.49 -7.23 -1.51
C VAL A 61 -23.09 -6.38 -2.64
N SER A 62 -22.41 -5.30 -3.03
CA SER A 62 -22.90 -4.34 -4.03
C SER A 62 -23.05 -4.92 -5.42
N TRP A 63 -22.41 -6.06 -5.71
CA TRP A 63 -22.50 -6.80 -6.96
C TRP A 63 -23.64 -7.85 -6.99
N GLY A 64 -24.55 -7.80 -6.01
CA GLY A 64 -25.71 -8.71 -5.93
C GLY A 64 -25.37 -10.14 -5.55
N GLN A 65 -24.12 -10.42 -5.15
CA GLN A 65 -23.67 -11.71 -4.65
C GLN A 65 -23.56 -11.66 -3.12
N GLN A 66 -24.26 -12.58 -2.44
CA GLN A 66 -24.12 -12.75 -1.00
C GLN A 66 -23.00 -13.76 -0.73
N PHE A 67 -22.02 -13.34 0.08
CA PHE A 67 -20.93 -14.20 0.52
C PHE A 67 -21.11 -14.56 2.00
N ASP A 68 -21.04 -15.85 2.30
CA ASP A 68 -21.18 -16.41 3.64
C ASP A 68 -19.91 -17.18 4.02
N ILE A 69 -19.19 -16.63 5.00
CA ILE A 69 -17.94 -17.17 5.48
C ILE A 69 -18.10 -18.49 6.21
N ASP A 70 -19.24 -18.70 6.88
CA ASP A 70 -19.51 -19.90 7.63
C ASP A 70 -19.77 -21.07 6.67
N ARG A 71 -20.50 -20.80 5.58
CA ARG A 71 -20.71 -21.78 4.50
C ARG A 71 -19.42 -22.11 3.77
N LEU A 72 -18.60 -21.10 3.46
CA LEU A 72 -17.30 -21.34 2.84
C LEU A 72 -16.43 -22.23 3.75
N TYR A 73 -16.33 -21.89 5.03
CA TYR A 73 -15.58 -22.67 6.01
C TYR A 73 -16.05 -24.11 6.05
N GLN A 74 -17.36 -24.34 6.18
CA GLN A 74 -17.94 -25.69 6.19
C GLN A 74 -17.65 -26.47 4.91
N GLN A 75 -17.75 -25.82 3.76
CA GLN A 75 -17.55 -26.44 2.45
C GLN A 75 -16.12 -26.96 2.26
N VAL A 76 -15.12 -26.23 2.75
CA VAL A 76 -13.71 -26.55 2.43
C VAL A 76 -12.93 -27.19 3.58
N SER A 77 -13.37 -27.03 4.83
CA SER A 77 -12.70 -27.62 6.00
C SER A 77 -13.14 -29.05 6.33
N ASN A 78 -14.34 -29.45 5.91
CA ASN A 78 -15.02 -30.67 6.38
C ASN A 78 -15.07 -30.80 7.92
N ASP A 79 -15.04 -29.67 8.65
CA ASP A 79 -15.06 -29.67 10.12
C ASP A 79 -16.48 -29.84 10.68
N TYR A 80 -16.75 -31.00 11.29
CA TYR A 80 -18.03 -31.31 11.94
C TYR A 80 -18.34 -30.41 13.16
N LEU A 81 -17.33 -29.71 13.71
CA LEU A 81 -17.48 -28.78 14.83
C LEU A 81 -17.47 -27.31 14.39
N ALA A 82 -17.67 -27.04 13.09
CA ALA A 82 -17.65 -25.69 12.53
C ALA A 82 -18.57 -24.69 13.27
N HIS A 83 -19.71 -25.14 13.80
CA HIS A 83 -20.65 -24.28 14.53
C HIS A 83 -20.13 -23.78 15.89
N HIS A 84 -19.11 -24.42 16.46
CA HIS A 84 -18.51 -24.03 17.74
C HIS A 84 -17.31 -23.09 17.61
N LYS A 85 -16.86 -22.81 16.38
CA LYS A 85 -15.74 -21.91 16.12
C LYS A 85 -16.22 -20.48 15.97
N SER A 86 -15.46 -19.54 16.54
CA SER A 86 -15.72 -18.13 16.34
C SER A 86 -15.50 -17.74 14.87
N ARG A 87 -16.12 -16.64 14.43
CA ARG A 87 -15.87 -16.08 13.08
C ARG A 87 -14.38 -15.83 12.84
N GLN A 88 -13.66 -15.37 13.86
CA GLN A 88 -12.23 -15.09 13.78
C GLN A 88 -11.39 -16.37 13.62
N ASP A 89 -11.78 -17.47 14.26
CA ASP A 89 -11.11 -18.76 14.11
C ASP A 89 -11.29 -19.32 12.70
N LYS A 90 -12.51 -19.18 12.15
CA LYS A 90 -12.84 -19.60 10.79
C LYS A 90 -12.04 -18.80 9.75
N LEU A 91 -12.01 -17.48 9.89
CA LEU A 91 -11.16 -16.58 9.09
C LEU A 91 -9.69 -16.98 9.17
N SER A 92 -9.16 -17.14 10.38
CA SER A 92 -7.75 -17.48 10.60
C SER A 92 -7.38 -18.85 10.05
N TRP A 93 -8.32 -19.80 10.05
CA TRP A 93 -8.12 -21.10 9.41
C TRP A 93 -8.20 -20.99 7.89
N LEU A 94 -9.20 -20.31 7.33
CA LEU A 94 -9.35 -20.12 5.88
C LEU A 94 -8.12 -19.45 5.29
N SER A 95 -7.64 -18.36 5.87
CA SER A 95 -6.46 -17.66 5.36
C SER A 95 -5.21 -18.53 5.39
N ARG A 96 -5.01 -19.33 6.45
CA ARG A 96 -3.88 -20.26 6.52
C ARG A 96 -4.00 -21.40 5.51
N SER A 97 -5.19 -21.94 5.33
CA SER A 97 -5.45 -23.08 4.44
C SER A 97 -5.38 -22.67 2.97
N ILE A 98 -5.80 -21.45 2.66
CA ILE A 98 -5.56 -20.84 1.36
C ILE A 98 -4.05 -20.74 1.14
N MET A 99 -3.32 -20.05 2.02
CA MET A 99 -1.87 -19.87 1.88
C MET A 99 -1.06 -21.18 1.75
N SER A 100 -1.45 -22.23 2.47
CA SER A 100 -0.76 -23.53 2.41
C SER A 100 -1.07 -24.31 1.14
N GLY A 101 -2.02 -23.86 0.33
CA GLY A 101 -2.54 -24.57 -0.84
C GLY A 101 -3.54 -25.68 -0.50
N GLU A 102 -3.92 -25.84 0.78
CA GLU A 102 -4.97 -26.76 1.22
C GLU A 102 -6.35 -26.37 0.69
N VAL A 103 -6.56 -25.06 0.49
CA VAL A 103 -7.70 -24.49 -0.24
C VAL A 103 -7.16 -23.73 -1.43
N SER A 104 -7.53 -24.14 -2.64
CA SER A 104 -7.16 -23.46 -3.87
C SER A 104 -8.13 -22.33 -4.21
N VAL A 105 -7.59 -21.18 -4.58
CA VAL A 105 -8.35 -20.00 -5.01
C VAL A 105 -8.21 -19.79 -6.51
N PHE A 106 -9.35 -19.57 -7.16
CA PHE A 106 -9.44 -19.33 -8.60
C PHE A 106 -10.16 -18.02 -8.89
N LYS A 107 -9.67 -17.26 -9.87
CA LYS A 107 -10.37 -16.06 -10.39
C LYS A 107 -11.56 -16.50 -11.24
N GLY A 108 -12.74 -15.97 -10.91
CA GLY A 108 -13.94 -16.09 -11.73
C GLY A 108 -14.13 -14.90 -12.68
N GLU A 109 -15.39 -14.66 -13.05
CA GLU A 109 -15.83 -13.53 -13.88
C GLU A 109 -15.55 -12.18 -13.19
N ASN A 110 -15.33 -11.14 -13.98
CA ASN A 110 -15.29 -9.76 -13.50
C ASN A 110 -16.65 -9.09 -13.76
N PHE A 111 -17.27 -8.58 -12.70
CA PHE A 111 -18.57 -7.90 -12.75
C PHE A 111 -18.46 -6.41 -13.08
N ALA A 112 -17.26 -5.82 -13.02
CA ALA A 112 -17.08 -4.44 -13.41
C ALA A 112 -17.35 -4.25 -14.92
N PRO A 113 -18.02 -3.15 -15.31
CA PRO A 113 -18.17 -2.83 -16.72
C PRO A 113 -16.78 -2.66 -17.33
N LEU A 114 -16.60 -3.21 -18.53
CA LEU A 114 -15.38 -2.95 -19.30
C LEU A 114 -15.21 -1.43 -19.42
N PRO A 115 -13.98 -0.91 -19.29
CA PRO A 115 -13.74 0.50 -19.54
C PRO A 115 -14.28 0.84 -20.94
N PRO A 116 -14.94 2.00 -21.11
CA PRO A 116 -15.48 2.39 -22.39
C PRO A 116 -14.36 2.30 -23.43
N THR A 117 -14.54 1.38 -24.37
CA THR A 117 -13.64 1.23 -25.49
C THR A 117 -13.97 2.36 -26.46
N ASP A 118 -12.95 2.92 -27.12
CA ASP A 118 -13.06 4.05 -28.05
C ASP A 118 -14.05 3.86 -29.24
N ALA A 119 -14.73 2.72 -29.30
CA ALA A 119 -15.68 2.34 -30.34
C ALA A 119 -17.08 2.94 -30.17
N GLU A 120 -17.48 3.42 -28.99
CA GLU A 120 -18.81 4.02 -28.76
C GLU A 120 -18.69 5.42 -28.16
N GLY A 121 -18.39 6.37 -29.06
CA GLY A 121 -18.51 7.83 -28.95
C GLY A 121 -18.82 8.45 -27.57
N GLY A 122 -17.81 9.09 -26.98
CA GLY A 122 -18.00 9.95 -25.82
C GLY A 122 -16.74 10.70 -25.35
N ILE A 123 -16.36 11.74 -26.09
CA ILE A 123 -15.40 12.82 -25.75
C ILE A 123 -13.90 12.43 -25.78
N PRO A 124 -13.06 13.10 -26.61
CA PRO A 124 -11.64 12.78 -26.71
C PRO A 124 -10.88 13.19 -25.44
N VAL A 125 -10.06 12.26 -24.94
CA VAL A 125 -8.94 12.54 -24.04
C VAL A 125 -8.02 13.54 -24.76
N ALA A 126 -7.68 14.65 -24.09
CA ALA A 126 -6.77 15.65 -24.62
C ALA A 126 -5.40 15.01 -24.86
N ALA A 127 -5.18 14.59 -26.11
CA ALA A 127 -3.92 14.03 -26.56
C ALA A 127 -2.82 15.10 -26.53
N SER A 128 -1.69 14.69 -25.96
CA SER A 128 -0.39 15.33 -26.11
C SER A 128 -0.15 15.75 -27.56
N THR A 129 0.10 17.04 -27.78
CA THR A 129 0.45 17.57 -29.09
C THR A 129 1.91 17.27 -29.40
N ALA A 130 2.12 16.44 -30.42
CA ALA A 130 3.40 16.29 -31.09
C ALA A 130 3.56 17.34 -32.21
N VAL A 131 4.61 18.15 -32.07
CA VAL A 131 5.50 18.78 -33.08
C VAL A 131 4.90 19.19 -34.45
N GLY A 132 4.93 20.51 -34.71
CA GLY A 132 4.90 21.10 -36.05
C GLY A 132 5.58 22.48 -36.08
N ASN A 133 6.65 22.59 -36.87
CA ASN A 133 7.50 23.79 -37.05
C ASN A 133 6.75 24.96 -37.70
N SER A 134 6.89 26.19 -37.16
CA SER A 134 6.94 27.44 -37.94
C SER A 134 7.53 28.62 -37.15
N GLN A 135 8.24 29.49 -37.85
CA GLN A 135 9.17 30.52 -37.38
C GLN A 135 8.49 31.80 -36.82
N ARG A 136 9.07 32.33 -35.72
CA ARG A 136 9.19 33.69 -35.09
C ARG A 136 8.48 34.95 -35.69
N PRO A 137 8.30 36.09 -34.94
CA PRO A 137 9.12 36.57 -33.81
C PRO A 137 8.42 37.21 -32.57
N ALA A 138 9.22 37.20 -31.48
CA ALA A 138 9.26 37.98 -30.23
C ALA A 138 8.13 38.93 -29.78
N GLU A 139 7.70 38.75 -28.52
CA GLU A 139 7.49 39.81 -27.52
C GLU A 139 7.65 39.23 -26.10
N ARG A 140 8.40 39.90 -25.22
CA ARG A 140 8.38 39.63 -23.76
C ARG A 140 7.29 40.52 -23.15
N PRO A 141 6.59 40.03 -22.11
CA PRO A 141 6.84 40.66 -20.82
C PRO A 141 6.97 39.67 -19.66
N SER A 142 7.78 40.13 -18.71
CA SER A 142 7.92 39.70 -17.33
C SER A 142 6.59 39.47 -16.59
N LYS A 143 6.50 38.38 -15.83
CA LYS A 143 6.13 38.42 -14.39
C LYS A 143 6.23 37.04 -13.75
N ALA A 144 6.97 37.00 -12.66
CA ALA A 144 6.91 35.95 -11.64
C ALA A 144 5.56 35.99 -10.92
N LEU A 145 4.99 34.82 -10.62
CA LEU A 145 3.88 34.55 -9.70
C LEU A 145 4.06 33.09 -9.28
N GLY A 146 4.35 32.71 -8.03
CA GLY A 146 3.76 33.15 -6.76
C GLY A 146 2.88 31.99 -6.28
N LEU A 147 3.33 31.12 -5.37
CA LEU A 147 3.07 31.19 -3.93
C LEU A 147 1.66 31.71 -3.58
N GLY A 148 0.88 30.87 -2.90
CA GLY A 148 -0.39 31.21 -2.24
C GLY A 148 -1.50 30.22 -2.62
N GLY A 149 -2.32 29.70 -1.71
CA GLY A 149 -2.48 30.07 -0.32
C GLY A 149 -3.44 29.14 0.42
N TYR A 150 -3.29 29.19 1.74
CA TYR A 150 -4.23 28.72 2.75
C TYR A 150 -5.52 29.55 2.72
N SER A 151 -6.62 28.91 3.11
CA SER A 151 -7.75 29.59 3.74
C SER A 151 -8.31 28.72 4.86
N ASN A 152 -8.20 29.21 6.10
CA ASN A 152 -8.96 28.77 7.25
C ASN A 152 -10.39 29.34 7.12
N GLU A 153 -11.41 28.53 7.36
CA GLU A 153 -12.69 29.02 7.88
C GLU A 153 -13.13 28.17 9.08
N PHE A 154 -13.20 28.87 10.22
CA PHE A 154 -13.80 28.46 11.47
C PHE A 154 -15.33 28.51 11.35
N LEU A 155 -16.02 27.50 11.88
CA LEU A 155 -17.39 27.63 12.40
C LEU A 155 -17.49 26.82 13.71
N GLU A 156 -17.52 27.53 14.84
CA GLU A 156 -18.00 27.06 16.14
C GLU A 156 -19.53 27.24 16.24
N GLY A 157 -20.22 26.35 16.97
CA GLY A 157 -21.63 26.56 17.34
C GLY A 157 -22.42 25.36 17.92
N SER A 158 -22.03 24.91 19.11
CA SER A 158 -22.83 24.51 20.29
C SER A 158 -24.23 23.81 20.23
N SER A 159 -24.33 22.66 20.93
CA SER A 159 -25.18 22.39 22.14
C SER A 159 -26.25 21.25 22.16
N ALA A 160 -25.96 20.25 23.01
CA ALA A 160 -26.77 19.59 24.08
C ALA A 160 -28.04 18.70 23.85
N ASN A 161 -27.85 17.41 24.19
CA ASN A 161 -28.62 16.48 25.08
C ASN A 161 -30.12 16.16 24.88
N GLN A 162 -30.46 14.85 24.80
CA GLN A 162 -31.19 14.11 25.86
C GLN A 162 -31.33 12.57 25.63
N ALA A 163 -30.82 11.80 26.61
CA ALA A 163 -31.32 10.60 27.31
C ALA A 163 -31.69 9.25 26.61
N GLN A 164 -31.17 8.17 27.24
CA GLN A 164 -31.28 6.72 26.99
C GLN A 164 -32.60 6.07 27.49
N PRO A 165 -32.79 4.72 27.42
CA PRO A 165 -32.19 3.75 28.40
C PRO A 165 -31.61 2.49 27.73
N ASN A 166 -30.37 2.08 28.02
CA ASN A 166 -29.90 1.22 29.12
C ASN A 166 -30.33 -0.26 29.00
N PHE A 167 -29.38 -1.12 28.61
CA PHE A 167 -29.29 -2.54 28.98
C PHE A 167 -27.81 -2.89 29.19
N ASP A 168 -27.43 -2.92 30.48
CA ASP A 168 -26.17 -3.47 30.97
C ASP A 168 -26.18 -4.99 30.86
N ILE A 169 -25.19 -5.57 30.16
CA ILE A 169 -24.59 -6.86 30.55
C ILE A 169 -23.08 -6.77 30.33
N ASN A 170 -22.38 -6.56 31.45
CA ASN A 170 -20.98 -6.87 31.75
C ASN A 170 -20.16 -7.54 30.64
N ASN A 171 -19.28 -6.76 30.02
CA ASN A 171 -18.01 -7.28 29.52
C ASN A 171 -16.96 -6.22 29.85
N GLU A 172 -16.18 -6.46 30.91
CA GLU A 172 -15.03 -5.62 31.28
C GLU A 172 -14.02 -5.62 30.12
N ALA A 173 -14.15 -4.66 29.22
CA ALA A 173 -13.10 -4.32 28.29
C ALA A 173 -12.00 -3.61 29.06
N ILE A 174 -11.01 -4.38 29.52
CA ILE A 174 -9.73 -3.84 29.96
C ILE A 174 -9.18 -3.03 28.78
N PRO A 175 -8.90 -1.72 28.92
CA PRO A 175 -8.25 -0.94 27.88
C PRO A 175 -6.83 -1.47 27.75
N ILE A 176 -6.58 -2.33 26.76
CA ILE A 176 -5.22 -2.68 26.37
C ILE A 176 -4.60 -1.38 25.85
N ASP A 177 -3.68 -0.86 26.65
CA ASP A 177 -2.96 0.39 26.43
C ASP A 177 -2.44 0.49 24.99
N LYS A 178 -2.95 1.47 24.24
CA LYS A 178 -2.54 1.75 22.85
C LYS A 178 -1.01 1.92 22.76
N GLN A 179 -0.37 2.40 23.83
CA GLN A 179 1.07 2.55 23.91
C GLN A 179 1.80 1.20 24.07
N ALA A 180 1.28 0.27 24.88
CA ALA A 180 1.83 -1.08 24.98
C ALA A 180 1.74 -1.86 23.65
N SER A 181 0.71 -1.57 22.85
CA SER A 181 0.55 -2.11 21.49
C SER A 181 1.60 -1.54 20.51
N ILE A 182 1.84 -0.22 20.51
CA ILE A 182 2.82 0.41 19.60
C ILE A 182 4.25 0.00 19.94
N ASP A 183 4.59 -0.17 21.22
CA ASP A 183 5.92 -0.61 21.66
C ASP A 183 6.21 -2.04 21.20
N THR A 184 5.19 -2.91 21.25
CA THR A 184 5.29 -4.29 20.76
C THR A 184 5.48 -4.31 19.24
N MET A 185 4.71 -3.51 18.50
CA MET A 185 4.88 -3.37 17.04
C MET A 185 6.24 -2.78 16.67
N THR A 186 6.73 -1.81 17.44
CA THR A 186 8.05 -1.20 17.21
C THR A 186 9.17 -2.21 17.37
N LYS A 187 9.11 -3.08 18.38
CA LYS A 187 10.09 -4.16 18.56
C LYS A 187 10.04 -5.17 17.42
N LEU A 188 8.84 -5.53 16.97
CA LEU A 188 8.64 -6.50 15.89
C LEU A 188 9.01 -5.92 14.51
N ALA A 189 8.82 -4.62 14.28
CA ALA A 189 9.21 -3.97 13.04
C ALA A 189 10.73 -3.98 12.82
N LYS A 190 11.49 -3.93 13.92
CA LYS A 190 12.95 -3.96 13.97
C LYS A 190 13.55 -5.35 13.85
N SER A 191 12.79 -6.41 14.13
CA SER A 191 13.32 -7.76 14.10
C SER A 191 13.41 -8.29 12.67
N GLU A 192 14.38 -9.19 12.50
CA GLU A 192 14.54 -9.99 11.29
C GLU A 192 13.34 -10.91 11.06
N GLY A 193 13.07 -11.20 9.79
CA GLY A 193 11.96 -12.06 9.36
C GLY A 193 10.97 -11.30 8.47
N ASP A 194 10.15 -12.04 7.74
CA ASP A 194 9.21 -11.52 6.75
C ASP A 194 7.79 -12.03 7.03
N SER A 195 7.54 -12.53 8.24
CA SER A 195 6.21 -12.99 8.61
C SER A 195 5.20 -11.85 8.51
N MET A 196 3.94 -12.21 8.32
CA MET A 196 2.86 -11.22 8.21
C MET A 196 2.74 -10.31 9.43
N GLN A 197 3.10 -10.79 10.62
CA GLN A 197 3.16 -9.95 11.81
C GLN A 197 4.30 -8.93 11.71
N HIS A 198 5.45 -9.29 11.12
CA HIS A 198 6.53 -8.34 10.81
C HIS A 198 6.05 -7.30 9.81
N ILE A 199 5.53 -7.72 8.66
CA ILE A 199 5.03 -6.80 7.61
C ILE A 199 3.99 -5.84 8.18
N LYS A 200 3.00 -6.34 8.94
CA LYS A 200 1.98 -5.51 9.57
C LYS A 200 2.56 -4.55 10.62
N ALA A 201 3.50 -5.02 11.44
CA ALA A 201 4.16 -4.17 12.43
C ALA A 201 4.94 -3.03 11.75
N ARG A 202 5.64 -3.34 10.66
CA ARG A 202 6.41 -2.39 9.86
C ARG A 202 5.51 -1.37 9.18
N GLU A 203 4.42 -1.82 8.57
CA GLU A 203 3.41 -0.93 8.00
C GLU A 203 2.81 -0.02 9.08
N THR A 204 2.44 -0.59 10.23
CA THR A 204 1.85 0.17 11.34
C THR A 204 2.82 1.25 11.85
N VAL A 205 4.09 0.89 12.11
CA VAL A 205 5.11 1.82 12.60
C VAL A 205 5.45 2.88 11.56
N ALA A 206 5.61 2.49 10.29
CA ALA A 206 5.91 3.44 9.23
C ALA A 206 4.74 4.40 8.99
N ARG A 207 3.51 3.89 8.90
CA ARG A 207 2.30 4.70 8.71
C ARG A 207 2.08 5.66 9.87
N ASP A 208 2.17 5.18 11.11
CA ASP A 208 2.06 6.03 12.31
C ASP A 208 3.13 7.14 12.31
N TYR A 209 4.38 6.82 11.97
CA TYR A 209 5.40 7.85 11.81
C TYR A 209 5.02 8.89 10.76
N LEU A 210 4.62 8.46 9.55
CA LEU A 210 4.35 9.39 8.45
C LEU A 210 3.13 10.27 8.74
N GLU A 211 2.04 9.69 9.24
CA GLU A 211 0.79 10.41 9.56
C GLU A 211 1.00 11.45 10.67
N ASN A 212 1.90 11.17 11.64
CA ASN A 212 2.16 12.07 12.76
C ASN A 212 3.36 13.02 12.55
N ASN A 213 4.08 12.96 11.42
CA ASN A 213 5.27 13.79 11.17
C ASN A 213 5.15 14.72 9.95
N GLY A 214 3.92 15.06 9.56
CA GLY A 214 3.65 16.11 8.57
C GLY A 214 3.82 15.68 7.11
N PHE A 215 3.79 14.37 6.83
CA PHE A 215 3.75 13.87 5.46
C PHE A 215 2.35 14.01 4.88
N THR A 216 2.28 14.37 3.60
CA THR A 216 1.02 14.38 2.85
C THR A 216 0.56 12.97 2.50
N LYS A 217 -0.73 12.79 2.19
CA LYS A 217 -1.27 11.50 1.72
C LYS A 217 -0.51 10.94 0.52
N ASP A 218 -0.14 11.80 -0.43
CA ASP A 218 0.59 11.37 -1.63
C ASP A 218 2.00 10.88 -1.30
N GLN A 219 2.70 11.55 -0.37
CA GLN A 219 4.02 11.10 0.11
C GLN A 219 3.91 9.78 0.89
N ILE A 220 2.83 9.59 1.65
CA ILE A 220 2.57 8.31 2.33
C ILE A 220 2.38 7.20 1.29
N HIS A 221 1.64 7.45 0.22
CA HIS A 221 1.46 6.48 -0.85
C HIS A 221 2.75 6.24 -1.66
N ASP A 222 3.58 7.26 -1.86
CA ASP A 222 4.91 7.08 -2.48
C ASP A 222 5.82 6.20 -1.61
N ALA A 223 5.70 6.28 -0.29
CA ALA A 223 6.49 5.48 0.64
C ALA A 223 5.94 4.05 0.80
N LEU A 224 4.65 3.90 1.09
CA LEU A 224 4.03 2.63 1.52
C LEU A 224 3.17 1.96 0.46
N GLY A 225 2.96 2.62 -0.68
CA GLY A 225 2.00 2.21 -1.69
C GLY A 225 0.61 2.79 -1.44
N SER A 226 -0.18 2.86 -2.51
CA SER A 226 -1.57 3.30 -2.43
C SER A 226 -2.51 2.11 -2.26
N PRO A 227 -3.64 2.27 -1.54
CA PRO A 227 -4.62 1.18 -1.36
C PRO A 227 -5.25 0.68 -2.66
N ASP A 228 -5.27 1.52 -3.70
CA ASP A 228 -5.80 1.21 -5.03
C ASP A 228 -4.77 0.58 -5.98
N GLY A 229 -3.53 0.37 -5.52
CA GLY A 229 -2.46 -0.23 -6.33
C GLY A 229 -1.87 0.68 -7.41
N THR A 230 -2.26 1.95 -7.48
CA THR A 230 -1.67 2.91 -8.43
C THR A 230 -0.23 3.28 -8.10
N LYS A 231 0.20 3.10 -6.84
CA LYS A 231 1.58 3.28 -6.38
C LYS A 231 2.05 2.05 -5.62
N ASP A 232 3.21 1.52 -6.01
CA ASP A 232 3.80 0.33 -5.40
C ASP A 232 4.50 0.57 -4.05
N GLY A 233 4.85 1.83 -3.76
CA GLY A 233 5.62 2.23 -2.58
C GLY A 233 7.12 1.95 -2.69
N GLY A 234 7.94 2.82 -2.09
CA GLY A 234 9.40 2.67 -2.05
C GLY A 234 9.97 1.88 -0.87
N VAL A 235 9.17 1.64 0.19
CA VAL A 235 9.62 0.91 1.39
C VAL A 235 9.39 -0.59 1.24
N ASP A 236 10.43 -1.38 1.48
CA ASP A 236 10.32 -2.83 1.57
C ASP A 236 9.84 -3.25 2.97
N LEU A 237 8.55 -3.56 3.11
CA LEU A 237 7.96 -4.02 4.36
C LEU A 237 8.35 -5.46 4.73
N THR A 238 9.01 -6.21 3.83
CA THR A 238 9.56 -7.53 4.14
C THR A 238 10.88 -7.46 4.90
N GLN A 239 11.50 -6.27 4.96
CA GLN A 239 12.76 -6.02 5.65
C GLN A 239 12.56 -5.20 6.94
N PRO A 240 13.46 -5.33 7.94
CA PRO A 240 13.39 -4.53 9.16
C PRO A 240 13.33 -3.02 8.89
N LEU A 241 12.51 -2.30 9.67
CA LEU A 241 12.49 -0.84 9.66
C LEU A 241 12.42 -0.26 11.07
N GLU A 242 12.86 0.99 11.19
CA GLU A 242 12.82 1.72 12.44
C GLU A 242 12.70 3.22 12.25
N VAL A 243 11.97 3.85 13.16
CA VAL A 243 12.09 5.30 13.38
C VAL A 243 13.36 5.52 14.21
N ILE A 244 14.30 6.29 13.66
CA ILE A 244 15.53 6.68 14.34
C ILE A 244 15.54 8.17 14.64
N SER A 245 16.24 8.55 15.71
CA SER A 245 16.66 9.94 15.92
C SER A 245 18.09 10.11 15.37
N PHE A 246 18.33 11.20 14.67
CA PHE A 246 19.65 11.61 14.18
C PHE A 246 19.95 13.04 14.69
N PRO A 247 21.21 13.51 14.75
CA PRO A 247 22.38 12.93 14.10
C PRO A 247 22.83 11.69 14.89
N PRO A 248 22.95 10.52 14.23
CA PRO A 248 24.08 10.19 13.35
C PRO A 248 23.67 9.61 11.98
N PRO A 249 24.49 9.68 10.92
CA PRO A 249 25.85 10.28 10.79
C PRO A 249 25.88 11.82 10.66
N GLU A 250 27.07 12.46 10.73
CA GLU A 250 27.24 13.92 10.52
C GLU A 250 26.85 14.38 9.10
N SER A 251 26.95 13.48 8.13
CA SER A 251 26.50 13.68 6.77
C SER A 251 25.89 12.42 6.20
N MET A 252 24.89 12.59 5.35
CA MET A 252 24.29 11.52 4.54
C MET A 252 24.40 11.92 3.07
N SER A 253 24.41 10.95 2.16
CA SER A 253 24.41 11.27 0.73
C SER A 253 23.00 11.15 0.13
N GLN A 254 22.80 11.76 -1.03
CA GLN A 254 21.62 11.52 -1.86
C GLN A 254 21.99 11.62 -3.34
N HIS A 255 21.39 10.77 -4.16
CA HIS A 255 21.47 10.89 -5.62
C HIS A 255 20.49 11.96 -6.12
N VAL A 256 21.03 13.15 -6.37
CA VAL A 256 20.26 14.34 -6.76
C VAL A 256 20.37 14.63 -8.25
N LYS A 257 19.32 15.21 -8.84
CA LYS A 257 19.36 15.76 -10.21
C LYS A 257 20.28 16.99 -10.27
N SER A 258 20.48 17.54 -11.46
CA SER A 258 21.38 18.68 -11.73
C SER A 258 21.15 19.93 -10.86
N HIS A 259 19.96 20.14 -10.30
CA HIS A 259 19.70 21.24 -9.36
C HIS A 259 20.43 21.10 -8.01
N GLY A 260 20.90 19.91 -7.66
CA GLY A 260 21.74 19.65 -6.48
C GLY A 260 21.03 19.68 -5.13
N TYR A 261 19.77 20.13 -5.05
CA TYR A 261 18.99 20.08 -3.80
C TYR A 261 18.57 18.66 -3.41
N PRO A 262 18.57 18.35 -2.10
CA PRO A 262 18.06 17.09 -1.61
C PRO A 262 16.52 17.06 -1.64
N GLY A 263 15.96 15.88 -1.93
CA GLY A 263 14.61 15.47 -1.57
C GLY A 263 14.55 14.83 -0.18
N ASN A 264 13.50 14.07 0.08
CA ASN A 264 13.21 13.48 1.40
C ASN A 264 13.94 12.15 1.69
N TRP A 265 14.49 11.48 0.67
CA TRP A 265 15.09 10.14 0.78
C TRP A 265 16.61 10.18 0.77
N PHE A 266 17.27 9.81 1.85
CA PHE A 266 18.72 9.84 1.99
C PHE A 266 19.34 8.45 1.98
N ASP A 267 20.59 8.35 1.50
CA ASP A 267 21.49 7.22 1.68
C ASP A 267 22.32 7.44 2.96
N PRO A 268 21.98 6.76 4.07
CA PRO A 268 22.71 6.89 5.32
C PRO A 268 24.10 6.21 5.31
N LYS A 269 24.41 5.36 4.33
CA LYS A 269 25.72 4.70 4.18
C LYS A 269 26.68 5.47 3.28
N SER A 270 26.16 6.38 2.46
CA SER A 270 26.90 7.26 1.54
C SER A 270 27.76 6.53 0.49
N ASN A 271 27.41 5.30 0.17
CA ASN A 271 28.14 4.46 -0.78
C ASN A 271 27.21 3.52 -1.59
N GLN A 272 25.90 3.74 -1.55
CA GLN A 272 24.93 2.88 -2.21
C GLN A 272 24.63 3.37 -3.63
N SER A 273 24.39 2.44 -4.56
CA SER A 273 24.04 2.78 -5.94
C SER A 273 22.58 3.26 -6.04
N PRO A 274 22.23 4.06 -7.06
CA PRO A 274 20.83 4.41 -7.34
C PRO A 274 19.92 3.17 -7.46
N ASP A 275 20.39 2.15 -8.17
CA ASP A 275 19.70 0.88 -8.37
C ASP A 275 19.33 0.18 -7.05
N SER A 276 20.28 0.09 -6.12
CA SER A 276 20.02 -0.46 -4.79
C SER A 276 19.05 0.37 -3.97
N LEU A 277 18.95 1.68 -4.25
CA LEU A 277 18.04 2.61 -3.58
C LEU A 277 16.68 2.71 -4.30
N GLY A 278 16.40 1.84 -5.27
CA GLY A 278 15.10 1.80 -5.96
C GLY A 278 14.87 2.98 -6.91
N ILE A 279 15.93 3.60 -7.44
CA ILE A 279 15.84 4.74 -8.36
C ILE A 279 16.79 4.60 -9.55
N SER A 280 16.40 5.15 -10.70
CA SER A 280 17.29 5.30 -11.84
C SER A 280 18.43 6.28 -11.52
N GLY A 281 19.65 5.90 -11.90
CA GLY A 281 20.84 6.75 -11.80
C GLY A 281 20.96 7.81 -12.89
N GLU A 282 20.09 7.77 -13.91
CA GLU A 282 20.17 8.67 -15.05
C GLU A 282 20.00 10.14 -14.62
N GLY A 283 20.95 10.99 -15.02
CA GLY A 283 20.93 12.42 -14.71
C GLY A 283 21.11 12.74 -13.21
N ARG A 284 21.51 11.76 -12.39
CA ARG A 284 21.76 11.95 -10.96
C ARG A 284 23.24 11.86 -10.62
N THR A 285 23.62 12.61 -9.59
CA THR A 285 24.94 12.55 -8.98
C THR A 285 24.79 12.37 -7.47
N SER A 286 25.60 11.49 -6.88
CA SER A 286 25.66 11.38 -5.42
C SER A 286 26.28 12.65 -4.84
N LYS A 287 25.57 13.30 -3.91
CA LYS A 287 26.06 14.46 -3.16
C LYS A 287 25.94 14.22 -1.66
N PRO A 288 26.98 14.54 -0.88
CA PRO A 288 26.88 14.54 0.58
C PRO A 288 26.15 15.79 1.07
N PHE A 289 25.39 15.63 2.15
CA PHE A 289 24.69 16.69 2.86
C PHE A 289 24.97 16.60 4.35
N THR A 290 25.37 17.70 4.98
CA THR A 290 25.38 17.83 6.44
C THR A 290 23.95 17.74 6.95
N VAL A 291 23.74 17.00 8.04
CA VAL A 291 22.38 16.73 8.54
C VAL A 291 22.14 17.43 9.87
N VAL A 292 20.92 17.93 10.06
CA VAL A 292 20.49 18.52 11.33
C VAL A 292 19.95 17.45 12.27
N LYS A 293 19.75 17.76 13.54
CA LYS A 293 19.01 16.88 14.46
C LYS A 293 17.56 16.71 14.02
N GLY A 294 17.05 15.48 14.06
CA GLY A 294 15.70 15.14 13.67
C GLY A 294 15.35 13.67 13.89
N THR A 295 14.23 13.26 13.32
CA THR A 295 13.80 11.86 13.26
C THR A 295 13.57 11.46 11.80
N GLY A 296 13.71 10.17 11.51
CA GLY A 296 13.54 9.63 10.16
C GLY A 296 13.16 8.16 10.19
N LEU A 297 12.49 7.71 9.13
CA LEU A 297 12.15 6.30 8.92
C LEU A 297 13.28 5.63 8.16
N LYS A 298 14.08 4.81 8.86
CA LYS A 298 15.14 3.99 8.28
C LYS A 298 14.54 2.66 7.84
N SER A 299 14.74 2.31 6.59
CA SER A 299 14.17 1.10 5.96
C SER A 299 15.06 0.58 4.84
N SER A 300 14.67 -0.52 4.21
CA SER A 300 15.23 -0.98 2.94
C SER A 300 14.38 -0.51 1.76
N ALA A 301 15.02 -0.23 0.64
CA ALA A 301 14.35 0.09 -0.62
C ALA A 301 13.70 -1.15 -1.21
N LYS A 302 12.43 -1.03 -1.63
CA LYS A 302 11.71 -2.09 -2.33
C LYS A 302 12.28 -2.26 -3.75
N PRO A 303 12.35 -3.49 -4.29
CA PRO A 303 12.50 -3.69 -5.72
C PRO A 303 11.32 -3.04 -6.45
N VAL A 304 11.59 -2.04 -7.28
CA VAL A 304 10.54 -1.22 -7.92
C VAL A 304 10.90 -0.90 -9.36
N LYS A 305 9.87 -0.56 -10.13
CA LYS A 305 10.03 -0.02 -11.48
C LYS A 305 10.02 1.49 -11.42
N ASP A 306 11.17 2.13 -11.61
CA ASP A 306 11.28 3.57 -11.74
C ASP A 306 10.81 3.99 -13.14
N ASN A 307 9.60 4.54 -13.22
CA ASN A 307 9.00 5.11 -14.43
C ASN A 307 8.83 6.64 -14.32
N TRP A 308 9.41 7.27 -13.29
CA TRP A 308 9.21 8.68 -12.96
C TRP A 308 10.48 9.51 -13.09
N THR A 309 11.68 8.90 -12.95
CA THR A 309 12.94 9.64 -13.05
C THR A 309 13.18 10.14 -14.48
N THR A 310 12.97 9.26 -15.47
CA THR A 310 13.06 9.55 -16.91
C THR A 310 11.70 9.23 -17.54
N PRO A 311 10.89 10.25 -17.88
CA PRO A 311 9.55 10.04 -18.44
C PRO A 311 9.58 9.15 -19.69
N GLY A 312 8.77 8.08 -19.68
CA GLY A 312 8.68 7.13 -20.79
C GLY A 312 9.76 6.06 -20.83
N VAL A 313 10.65 6.00 -19.82
CA VAL A 313 11.65 4.95 -19.67
C VAL A 313 11.41 4.22 -18.35
N ASP A 314 11.10 2.93 -18.46
CA ASP A 314 10.96 2.04 -17.31
C ASP A 314 12.33 1.47 -16.94
N VAL A 315 12.78 1.72 -15.70
CA VAL A 315 14.01 1.14 -15.15
C VAL A 315 13.64 0.22 -13.99
N HIS A 316 13.94 -1.07 -14.13
CA HIS A 316 13.78 -2.03 -13.04
C HIS A 316 14.95 -1.91 -12.08
N CYS A 317 14.67 -1.49 -10.85
CA CYS A 317 15.68 -1.32 -9.81
C CYS A 317 15.67 -2.51 -8.85
N SER A 318 16.86 -2.98 -8.46
CA SER A 318 16.99 -4.13 -7.57
C SER A 318 16.44 -3.87 -6.16
N GLY A 319 16.49 -2.62 -5.69
CA GLY A 319 16.22 -2.30 -4.29
C GLY A 319 17.24 -2.93 -3.33
N GLY A 320 16.85 -3.06 -2.06
CA GLY A 320 17.63 -3.69 -0.98
C GLY A 320 18.61 -2.75 -0.25
N GLY A 321 18.88 -1.58 -0.81
CA GLY A 321 19.68 -0.54 -0.18
C GLY A 321 18.98 0.06 1.04
N THR A 322 19.75 0.43 2.06
CA THR A 322 19.22 1.13 3.23
C THR A 322 18.91 2.57 2.86
N GLN A 323 17.74 3.05 3.21
CA GLN A 323 17.29 4.42 2.95
C GLN A 323 16.76 5.05 4.23
N LEU A 324 16.86 6.38 4.31
CA LEU A 324 16.28 7.17 5.40
C LEU A 324 15.31 8.20 4.82
N LEU A 325 14.05 8.10 5.18
CA LEU A 325 13.02 9.07 4.83
C LEU A 325 12.87 10.11 5.94
N VAL A 326 13.00 11.40 5.60
CA VAL A 326 12.80 12.52 6.51
C VAL A 326 11.64 13.41 6.05
N ASN A 327 10.98 14.10 6.98
CA ASN A 327 9.89 15.01 6.64
C ASN A 327 10.40 16.32 6.00
N ASP A 328 9.46 17.14 5.52
CA ASP A 328 9.79 18.40 4.84
C ASP A 328 10.43 19.43 5.77
N GLU A 329 10.08 19.43 7.06
CA GLU A 329 10.71 20.31 8.05
C GLU A 329 12.21 20.04 8.17
N ILE A 330 12.60 18.78 8.34
CA ILE A 330 14.01 18.39 8.38
C ILE A 330 14.70 18.66 7.05
N LYS A 331 14.08 18.25 5.93
CA LYS A 331 14.63 18.48 4.59
C LYS A 331 14.97 19.96 4.38
N ASN A 332 14.06 20.86 4.74
CA ASN A 332 14.27 22.30 4.58
C ASN A 332 15.42 22.81 5.46
N LYS A 333 15.53 22.34 6.72
CA LYS A 333 16.69 22.66 7.58
C LYS A 333 18.01 22.14 7.01
N ILE A 334 18.03 20.94 6.40
CA ILE A 334 19.20 20.42 5.69
C ILE A 334 19.56 21.33 4.50
N ILE A 335 18.58 21.76 3.71
CA ILE A 335 18.80 22.70 2.59
C ILE A 335 19.43 24.01 3.08
N GLU A 336 18.97 24.55 4.21
CA GLU A 336 19.47 25.82 4.75
C GLU A 336 20.96 25.77 5.14
N ILE A 337 21.43 24.65 5.70
CA ILE A 337 22.81 24.51 6.18
C ILE A 337 23.79 23.98 5.12
N ASN A 338 23.28 23.48 3.99
CA ASN A 338 24.10 23.02 2.87
C ASN A 338 24.05 24.06 1.75
N PRO A 339 24.93 25.09 1.77
CA PRO A 339 24.90 26.17 0.80
C PRO A 339 25.09 25.64 -0.64
N LYS A 340 24.48 26.35 -1.59
CA LYS A 340 24.46 25.97 -3.01
C LYS A 340 25.90 25.86 -3.56
N GLY A 341 26.22 24.69 -4.10
CA GLY A 341 27.33 24.52 -5.02
C GLY A 341 28.67 24.19 -4.36
N ILE A 342 29.02 22.91 -4.44
CA ILE A 342 30.22 22.52 -5.18
C ILE A 342 29.78 21.61 -6.33
#